data_AF-A0A257V5N8-F1
#
_entry.id   AF-A0A257V5N8-F1
#
_cell.length_a   1.000
_cell.length_b   1.000
_cell.length_c   1.000
_cell.angle_alpha   90.00
_cell.angle_beta   90.00
_cell.angle_gamma   90.00
#
_symmetry.space_group_name_H-M   'P 1'
#
loop_
_entity.id
_entity.type
_entity.pdbx_description
1 polymer ?
#
loop_
_entity_poly.entity_id
_entity_poly.type
_entity_poly.pdbx_seq_one_letter_code
_entity_poly.pdbx_strand_id
1 'polypeptide(L)'
;MEITEVRINLNKGGKVKAFAQVVFDGCFLVGDIRVLEGKEGTAYVAMPSRRLRNGSFRDITHPLNGDTRKRLDEAILAEYERVIAERGPAGDGTGATRAQQISGRLLGEKFWTDEEGDEE
;
A
#
# COMPACT_ATOMS: atom_id res chain seq x y z
N MET A 1 -16.74 -12.59 -7.31
CA MET A 1 -15.97 -11.40 -6.91
C MET A 1 -14.56 -11.83 -6.59
N GLU A 2 -13.66 -11.48 -7.48
CA GLU A 2 -12.22 -11.70 -7.41
C GLU A 2 -11.51 -10.39 -7.15
N ILE A 3 -10.44 -10.43 -6.36
CA ILE A 3 -9.54 -9.29 -6.17
C ILE A 3 -8.50 -9.38 -7.28
N THR A 4 -8.63 -8.51 -8.28
CA THR A 4 -7.75 -8.53 -9.47
C THR A 4 -6.51 -7.68 -9.29
N GLU A 5 -6.57 -6.68 -8.40
CA GLU A 5 -5.41 -5.83 -8.12
C GLU A 5 -5.46 -5.28 -6.70
N VAL A 6 -4.30 -5.20 -6.04
CA VAL A 6 -4.11 -4.50 -4.77
C VAL A 6 -2.93 -3.54 -4.94
N ARG A 7 -3.14 -2.28 -4.55
CA ARG A 7 -2.10 -1.24 -4.55
C ARG A 7 -1.90 -0.73 -3.14
N ILE A 8 -0.64 -0.65 -2.71
CA ILE A 8 -0.26 -0.15 -1.39
C ILE A 8 0.55 1.14 -1.52
N ASN A 9 0.11 2.15 -0.77
CA ASN A 9 0.85 3.39 -0.59
C ASN A 9 1.22 3.54 0.90
N LEU A 10 2.51 3.39 1.19
CA LEU A 10 3.02 3.48 2.55
C LEU A 10 2.86 4.91 3.11
N ASN A 11 2.41 4.99 4.36
CA ASN A 11 2.27 6.25 5.08
C ASN A 11 3.43 6.44 6.06
N LYS A 12 3.91 7.68 6.19
CA LYS A 12 4.99 8.02 7.12
C LYS A 12 4.41 8.28 8.51
N GLY A 13 4.75 7.43 9.46
CA GLY A 13 4.40 7.58 10.88
C GLY A 13 2.92 7.46 11.23
N GLY A 14 2.64 7.46 12.53
CA GLY A 14 1.30 7.35 13.09
C GLY A 14 0.72 5.93 13.08
N LYS A 15 -0.58 5.84 13.42
CA LYS A 15 -1.30 4.55 13.52
C LYS A 15 -1.61 3.92 12.17
N VAL A 16 -1.78 4.74 11.12
CA VAL A 16 -2.01 4.27 9.75
C VAL A 16 -0.66 4.07 9.10
N LYS A 17 -0.33 2.84 8.72
CA LYS A 17 0.94 2.49 8.09
C LYS A 17 0.87 2.51 6.57
N ALA A 18 -0.31 2.28 6.00
CA ALA A 18 -0.51 2.42 4.57
C ALA A 18 -1.98 2.70 4.22
N PHE A 19 -2.17 3.21 3.00
CA PHE A 19 -3.45 3.23 2.31
C PHE A 19 -3.43 2.18 1.21
N ALA A 20 -4.50 1.40 1.13
CA ALA A 20 -4.71 0.36 0.14
C ALA A 20 -5.83 0.77 -0.83
N GLN A 21 -5.66 0.36 -2.09
CA GLN A 21 -6.70 0.41 -3.11
C GLN A 21 -6.86 -0.99 -3.67
N VAL A 22 -8.09 -1.43 -3.83
CA VAL A 22 -8.42 -2.78 -4.31
C VAL A 22 -9.31 -2.67 -5.54
N VAL A 23 -8.95 -3.39 -6.60
CA VAL A 23 -9.78 -3.55 -7.80
C VAL A 23 -10.41 -4.94 -7.75
N PHE A 24 -11.73 -4.96 -7.89
CA PHE A 24 -12.53 -6.18 -7.99
C PHE A 24 -12.92 -6.43 -9.45
N ASP A 25 -12.80 -7.69 -9.88
CA ASP A 25 -13.21 -8.18 -11.19
C ASP A 25 -12.71 -7.31 -12.38
N GLY A 26 -11.59 -6.60 -12.20
CA GLY A 26 -11.01 -5.69 -13.19
C GLY A 26 -11.85 -4.43 -13.51
N CYS A 27 -12.94 -4.19 -12.79
CA CYS A 27 -13.91 -3.15 -13.18
C CYS A 27 -14.40 -2.26 -12.03
N PHE A 28 -14.10 -2.59 -10.78
CA PHE A 28 -14.60 -1.84 -9.63
C PHE A 28 -13.49 -1.54 -8.61
N LEU A 29 -13.15 -0.26 -8.42
CA LEU A 29 -12.11 0.17 -7.49
C LEU A 29 -12.69 0.67 -6.17
N VAL A 30 -12.16 0.16 -5.06
CA VAL A 30 -12.37 0.68 -3.71
C VAL A 30 -11.05 1.26 -3.20
N GLY A 31 -11.03 2.56 -2.93
CA GLY A 31 -9.89 3.26 -2.34
C GLY A 31 -10.08 3.53 -0.84
N ASP A 32 -9.13 4.23 -0.24
CA ASP A 32 -9.15 4.68 1.16
C ASP A 32 -9.28 3.57 2.22
N ILE A 33 -8.90 2.34 1.85
CA ILE A 33 -8.75 1.24 2.81
C ILE A 33 -7.46 1.52 3.58
N ARG A 34 -7.47 1.33 4.90
CA ARG A 34 -6.32 1.65 5.76
C ARG A 34 -5.70 0.37 6.30
N VAL A 35 -4.38 0.28 6.23
CA VAL A 35 -3.59 -0.69 6.99
C VAL A 35 -3.11 0.02 8.25
N LEU A 36 -3.51 -0.49 9.40
CA LEU A 36 -3.23 0.08 10.72
C LEU A 36 -2.33 -0.84 11.52
N GLU A 37 -1.53 -0.24 12.40
CA GLU A 37 -0.79 -0.98 13.43
C GLU A 37 -1.71 -1.31 14.60
N GLY A 38 -1.79 -2.60 14.91
CA GLY A 38 -2.46 -3.21 16.05
C GLY A 38 -1.54 -3.35 17.25
N LYS A 39 -1.89 -4.26 18.16
CA LYS A 39 -1.06 -4.57 19.33
C LYS A 39 0.14 -5.41 18.90
N GLU A 40 1.24 -5.30 19.63
CA GLU A 40 2.41 -6.16 19.47
C GLU A 40 2.98 -6.16 18.03
N GLY A 41 2.85 -5.05 17.30
CA GLY A 41 3.37 -4.90 15.94
C GLY A 41 2.55 -5.61 14.86
N THR A 42 1.37 -6.15 15.18
CA THR A 42 0.46 -6.72 14.18
C THR A 42 -0.11 -5.64 13.26
N ALA A 43 -0.41 -5.98 12.00
CA ALA A 43 -1.12 -5.09 11.07
C ALA A 43 -2.56 -5.59 10.85
N TYR A 44 -3.51 -4.66 10.72
CA TYR A 44 -4.90 -5.00 10.40
C TYR A 44 -5.53 -4.00 9.44
N VAL A 45 -6.58 -4.43 8.75
CA VAL A 45 -7.26 -3.64 7.74
C VAL A 45 -8.51 -2.98 8.32
N ALA A 46 -8.68 -1.68 8.05
CA ALA A 46 -9.91 -0.94 8.30
C ALA A 46 -10.49 -0.40 7.00
N MET A 47 -11.80 -0.61 6.84
CA MET A 47 -12.52 -0.17 5.65
C MET A 47 -12.57 1.37 5.56
N PRO A 48 -12.86 1.92 4.36
CA PRO A 48 -13.12 3.34 4.16
C PRO A 48 -14.34 3.73 4.99
N SER A 49 -14.21 4.80 5.77
CA SER A 49 -15.25 5.22 6.70
C SER A 49 -15.52 6.71 6.57
N ARG A 50 -16.79 7.12 6.63
CA ARG A 50 -17.19 8.53 6.65
C ARG A 50 -17.68 8.93 8.04
N ARG A 51 -17.30 10.14 8.46
CA ARG A 51 -17.86 10.77 9.67
C ARG A 51 -19.28 11.27 9.39
N LEU A 52 -20.23 10.87 10.22
CA LEU A 52 -21.62 11.30 10.20
C LEU A 52 -21.81 12.62 10.98
N ARG A 53 -22.96 13.27 10.79
CA ARG A 53 -23.28 14.56 11.43
C ARG A 53 -23.29 14.49 12.96
N ASN A 54 -23.70 13.35 13.52
CA ASN A 54 -23.68 13.06 14.95
C ASN A 54 -22.27 12.75 15.49
N GLY A 55 -21.23 12.80 14.64
CA GLY A 55 -19.85 12.55 15.02
C GLY A 55 -19.41 11.09 14.94
N SER A 56 -20.30 10.12 14.73
CA SER A 56 -19.93 8.71 14.59
C SER A 56 -19.32 8.41 13.23
N PHE A 57 -18.60 7.30 13.12
CA PHE A 57 -18.03 6.82 11.85
C PHE A 57 -18.83 5.63 11.35
N ARG A 58 -19.07 5.58 10.05
CA ARG A 58 -19.68 4.43 9.38
C ARG A 58 -18.85 4.05 8.17
N ASP A 59 -18.62 2.75 8.02
CA ASP A 59 -17.99 2.20 6.83
C ASP A 59 -18.83 2.54 5.59
N ILE A 60 -18.16 2.99 4.53
CA ILE A 60 -18.74 3.27 3.22
C ILE A 60 -18.85 1.96 2.44
N THR A 61 -17.81 1.14 2.51
CA THR A 61 -17.75 -0.19 1.89
C THR A 61 -17.55 -1.22 2.98
N HIS A 62 -18.29 -2.32 2.93
CA HIS A 62 -18.16 -3.37 3.92
C HIS A 62 -18.42 -4.74 3.26
N PRO A 63 -17.54 -5.74 3.46
CA PRO A 63 -17.82 -7.11 2.99
C PRO A 63 -19.03 -7.67 3.73
N LEU A 64 -19.89 -8.42 3.03
CA LEU A 64 -21.12 -8.93 3.61
C LEU A 64 -20.91 -10.07 4.61
N ASN A 65 -19.89 -10.92 4.39
CA ASN A 65 -19.65 -12.13 5.15
C ASN A 65 -18.17 -12.30 5.55
N GLY A 66 -17.94 -13.19 6.52
CA GLY A 66 -16.62 -13.46 7.09
C GLY A 66 -15.60 -13.97 6.07
N ASP A 67 -16.02 -14.80 5.12
CA ASP A 67 -15.12 -15.35 4.10
C ASP A 67 -14.60 -14.26 3.16
N THR A 68 -15.48 -13.37 2.70
CA THR A 68 -15.10 -12.22 1.87
C THR A 68 -14.20 -11.27 2.65
N ARG A 69 -14.50 -11.05 3.94
CA ARG A 69 -13.66 -10.25 4.82
C ARG A 69 -12.26 -10.83 4.95
N LYS A 70 -12.15 -12.13 5.22
CA LYS A 70 -10.88 -12.84 5.37
C LYS A 70 -10.04 -12.75 4.10
N ARG A 71 -10.64 -13.06 2.93
CA ARG A 71 -9.96 -12.98 1.63
C ARG A 71 -9.43 -11.58 1.31
N LEU A 72 -10.20 -10.55 1.66
CA LEU A 72 -9.81 -9.16 1.45
C LEU A 72 -8.65 -8.76 2.37
N ASP A 73 -8.74 -9.10 3.66
CA ASP A 73 -7.69 -8.79 4.63
C ASP A 73 -6.38 -9.49 4.26
N GLU A 74 -6.42 -10.78 3.90
CA GLU A 74 -5.25 -11.56 3.46
C GLU A 74 -4.59 -10.95 2.22
N ALA A 75 -5.37 -10.60 1.19
CA ALA A 75 -4.83 -10.02 -0.04
C ALA A 75 -4.15 -8.66 0.21
N ILE A 76 -4.75 -7.81 1.05
CA ILE A 76 -4.21 -6.48 1.37
C ILE A 76 -2.94 -6.59 2.22
N LEU A 77 -2.95 -7.45 3.25
CA LEU A 77 -1.82 -7.60 4.15
C LEU A 77 -0.62 -8.25 3.45
N ALA A 78 -0.85 -9.26 2.60
CA ALA A 78 0.20 -9.87 1.80
C ALA A 78 0.88 -8.86 0.85
N GLU A 79 0.09 -8.02 0.17
CA GLU A 79 0.64 -6.97 -0.69
C GLU A 79 1.40 -5.91 0.12
N TYR A 80 0.91 -5.55 1.30
CA TYR A 80 1.56 -4.60 2.19
C TYR A 80 2.92 -5.12 2.68
N GLU A 81 3.00 -6.38 3.10
CA GLU A 81 4.25 -7.04 3.49
C GLU A 81 5.25 -7.09 2.34
N ARG A 82 4.79 -7.43 1.12
CA ARG A 82 5.63 -7.40 -0.09
C ARG A 82 6.23 -6.01 -0.33
N VAL A 83 5.40 -4.96 -0.26
CA VAL A 83 5.85 -3.58 -0.50
C VAL A 83 6.82 -3.11 0.59
N ILE A 84 6.65 -3.51 1.85
CA ILE A 84 7.63 -3.24 2.91
C ILE A 84 8.94 -3.95 2.64
N ALA A 85 8.91 -5.22 2.25
CA ALA A 85 10.12 -5.99 1.97
C ALA A 85 10.93 -5.38 0.81
N GLU A 86 10.25 -4.87 -0.23
CA GLU A 86 10.91 -4.25 -1.37
C GLU A 86 11.41 -2.82 -1.12
N ARG A 87 10.62 -1.98 -0.44
CA ARG A 87 10.87 -0.53 -0.34
C ARG A 87 11.34 -0.08 1.04
N GLY A 88 11.35 -0.99 2.01
CA GLY A 88 11.53 -0.68 3.42
C GLY A 88 10.27 -0.06 4.04
N PRO A 89 10.15 -0.06 5.38
CA PRO A 89 9.10 0.69 6.06
C PRO A 89 9.25 2.19 5.76
N ALA A 90 8.13 2.91 5.66
CA ALA A 90 8.16 4.36 5.54
C ALA A 90 8.72 4.96 6.84
N GLY A 91 10.01 5.29 6.84
CA GLY A 91 10.70 5.81 8.01
C GLY A 91 10.11 7.14 8.50
N ASP A 92 10.10 7.31 9.82
CA ASP A 92 9.49 8.44 10.53
C ASP A 92 10.29 9.76 10.43
N GLY A 93 11.38 9.79 9.66
CA GLY A 93 12.20 10.98 9.44
C GLY A 93 13.24 10.78 8.35
N THR A 94 13.42 11.81 7.51
CA THR A 94 14.46 11.96 6.46
C THR A 94 14.52 10.89 5.35
N GLY A 95 13.38 10.36 4.90
CA GLY A 95 13.33 9.63 3.63
C GLY A 95 13.39 10.58 2.44
N ALA A 96 14.43 10.44 1.61
CA ALA A 96 14.64 11.13 0.34
C ALA A 96 13.32 11.42 -0.39
N THR A 97 13.14 12.68 -0.80
CA THR A 97 11.98 13.13 -1.59
C THR A 97 11.82 12.27 -2.86
N ARG A 98 10.62 12.22 -3.42
CA ARG A 98 10.36 11.55 -4.71
C ARG A 98 11.32 12.03 -5.80
N ALA A 99 11.76 13.30 -5.74
CA ALA A 99 12.82 13.85 -6.58
C ALA A 99 14.17 13.16 -6.32
N GLN A 100 14.61 12.98 -5.07
CA GLN A 100 15.85 12.27 -4.74
C GLN A 100 15.80 10.77 -5.09
N GLN A 101 14.64 10.12 -5.05
CA GLN A 101 14.49 8.74 -5.54
C GLN A 101 14.59 8.63 -7.07
N ILE A 102 14.00 9.60 -7.79
CA ILE A 102 14.13 9.68 -9.26
C ILE A 102 15.57 10.03 -9.65
N SER A 103 16.20 10.97 -8.94
CA SER A 103 17.61 11.33 -9.12
C SER A 103 18.55 10.15 -8.86
N GLY A 104 18.34 9.37 -7.79
CA GLY A 104 19.15 8.17 -7.54
C GLY A 104 19.00 7.09 -8.62
N ARG A 105 17.83 7.04 -9.28
CA ARG A 105 17.58 6.12 -10.40
C ARG A 105 18.18 6.60 -11.73
N LEU A 106 18.31 7.92 -11.93
CA LEU A 106 18.87 8.55 -13.14
C LEU A 106 20.39 8.80 -13.07
N LEU A 107 20.94 8.97 -11.86
CA LEU A 107 22.36 9.26 -11.60
C LEU A 107 23.12 8.03 -11.09
N GLY A 108 22.47 6.87 -10.96
CA GLY A 108 23.15 5.62 -10.66
C GLY A 108 24.08 5.23 -11.80
N GLU A 109 25.29 4.77 -11.47
CA GLU A 109 26.34 4.39 -12.43
C GLU A 109 25.83 3.41 -13.52
N LYS A 110 24.88 2.55 -13.15
CA LYS A 110 24.21 1.59 -14.03
C LYS A 110 23.37 2.20 -15.17
N PHE A 111 23.08 3.50 -15.13
CA PHE A 111 22.38 4.22 -16.20
C PHE A 111 23.36 4.90 -17.18
N TRP A 112 24.63 5.08 -16.79
CA TRP A 112 25.65 5.79 -17.57
C TRP A 112 26.72 4.88 -18.16
N THR A 113 26.94 3.69 -17.58
CA THR A 113 27.83 2.70 -18.17
C THR A 113 27.05 1.80 -19.12
N ASP A 114 26.95 2.21 -20.39
CA ASP A 114 26.82 1.26 -21.48
C ASP A 114 28.10 0.41 -21.49
N GLU A 115 28.05 -0.74 -20.83
CA GLU A 115 28.87 -1.90 -21.22
C GLU A 115 28.01 -2.83 -22.09
N GLU A 116 27.38 -2.27 -23.13
CA GLU A 116 27.28 -3.01 -24.39
C GLU A 116 28.62 -2.82 -25.09
N GLY A 117 29.58 -3.66 -24.68
CA GLY A 117 30.78 -3.89 -25.46
C GLY A 117 30.37 -4.45 -26.82
N ASP A 118 30.60 -3.63 -27.85
CA ASP A 118 30.94 -4.13 -29.17
C ASP A 118 32.10 -5.14 -29.00
N GLU A 119 31.79 -6.43 -29.13
CA GLU A 119 32.79 -7.43 -29.51
C GLU A 119 32.30 -8.09 -30.81
N GLU A 120 33.22 -8.10 -31.78
CA GLU A 120 33.13 -8.50 -33.20
C GLU A 120 32.53 -9.88 -33.48
#